data_AF-A0A938RH61-F1
#
_entry.id   AF-A0A938RH61-F1
#
_cell.length_a   1.000
_cell.length_b   1.000
_cell.length_c   1.000
_cell.angle_alpha   90.00
_cell.angle_beta   90.00
_cell.angle_gamma   90.00
#
_symmetry.space_group_name_H-M   'P 1'
#
loop_
_entity.id
_entity.type
_entity.pdbx_description
1 polymer ?
#
loop_
_entity_poly.entity_id
_entity_poly.type
_entity_poly.pdbx_seq_one_letter_code
_entity_poly.pdbx_strand_id
1 'polypeptide(L)'
;MNYNEQIKQFYLEHLEAAAFEGMRLQAPCPFCAPREGTTPGTLVVDLDPESFFYGYFRCLSRCKPGGFPLYFAKLRGINVSSAPGYDPDRTPYARSIVFPAKNLNNDVKKFHGMLTKNQLDFFASFGVGTATLDEMQIGFNGRYLIYPYVLENGNCYASRCILPANEADNFWAGDEAFYGPEFQVFNAGEIDRCENGALLITDGERNLLTLKELGYPAIAVPGLPALEALDPERLAHLRHVLIILNNSPEAQSAARTLATKLGFKVRILRWPPDKKRDYSLLHLYEEVPDGFVAEVAHMIRTSKSFSPFSSPEREHRDFMDVLDKNIGRDVLGVPTGFELMDAAMNGIRGINIMGGQPKAGKSCFFMQVSTEAARRGMPVIYYDFENGREKIYMRTLCRLSRLSEEQLRRPDLPAEAAERLSRTREDMKSLFKFFRVVTDRKLSPDVMRRQIEFIKHETRLDQCLVVIDSLHKLPFKNLSERRTGIDEWLRIMESIRDEQHVSFLVISELSRAGEGGYNRMPDLGSFKESGDIEYSADNAIILQPAWDLLDPLSTTVRESGLWLVASRESSPGKIADYVLDFPYWGFVEKPAQ
;
A
#
# COMPACT_ATOMS: atom_id res chain seq x y z
N MET A 1 -30.73 -28.94 6.81
CA MET A 1 -30.35 -29.03 5.39
C MET A 1 -29.18 -28.11 5.16
N ASN A 2 -28.13 -28.61 4.51
CA ASN A 2 -27.06 -27.77 4.00
C ASN A 2 -27.65 -26.75 3.01
N TYR A 3 -27.12 -25.53 2.94
CA TYR A 3 -27.60 -24.49 2.01
C TYR A 3 -27.66 -25.01 0.56
N ASN A 4 -26.67 -25.81 0.16
CA ASN A 4 -26.65 -26.43 -1.16
C ASN A 4 -27.81 -27.43 -1.39
N GLU A 5 -28.22 -28.17 -0.36
CA GLU A 5 -29.38 -29.08 -0.44
C GLU A 5 -30.69 -28.30 -0.59
N GLN A 6 -30.84 -27.17 0.11
CA GLN A 6 -32.02 -26.30 -0.01
C GLN A 6 -32.18 -25.78 -1.44
N ILE A 7 -31.08 -25.34 -2.08
CA ILE A 7 -31.09 -24.90 -3.48
C ILE A 7 -31.50 -26.05 -4.42
N LYS A 8 -30.90 -27.24 -4.24
CA LYS A 8 -31.22 -28.40 -5.07
C LYS A 8 -32.70 -28.76 -4.97
N GLN A 9 -33.23 -28.80 -3.75
CA GLN A 9 -34.64 -29.11 -3.52
C GLN A 9 -35.57 -28.03 -4.07
N PHE A 10 -35.22 -26.74 -3.90
CA PHE A 10 -35.96 -25.63 -4.48
C PHE A 10 -36.12 -25.76 -6.00
N TYR A 11 -35.06 -26.08 -6.73
CA TYR A 11 -35.18 -26.26 -8.19
C TYR A 11 -35.99 -27.49 -8.59
N LEU A 12 -35.88 -28.62 -7.86
CA LEU A 12 -36.66 -29.82 -8.13
C LEU A 12 -38.16 -29.63 -7.89
N GLU A 13 -38.54 -28.79 -6.92
CA GLU A 13 -39.94 -28.48 -6.62
C GLU A 13 -40.59 -27.54 -7.65
N HIS A 14 -39.80 -26.69 -8.32
CA HIS A 14 -40.32 -25.61 -9.17
C HIS A 14 -40.03 -25.76 -10.67
N LEU A 15 -39.21 -26.74 -11.07
CA LEU A 15 -38.96 -27.11 -12.46
C LEU A 15 -39.61 -28.45 -12.78
N GLU A 16 -40.61 -28.42 -13.67
CA GLU A 16 -41.29 -29.62 -14.15
C GLU A 16 -40.40 -30.40 -15.13
N ALA A 17 -40.44 -31.73 -15.09
CA ALA A 17 -39.66 -32.62 -15.96
C ALA A 17 -38.14 -32.39 -15.91
N ALA A 18 -37.60 -32.01 -14.74
CA ALA A 18 -36.18 -31.79 -14.57
C ALA A 18 -35.39 -33.13 -14.59
N ALA A 19 -34.34 -33.19 -15.40
CA ALA A 19 -33.43 -34.32 -15.53
C ALA A 19 -32.00 -33.91 -15.15
N PHE A 20 -31.25 -34.81 -14.52
CA PHE A 20 -29.83 -34.58 -14.23
C PHE A 20 -28.98 -35.04 -15.42
N GLU A 21 -28.13 -34.15 -15.92
CA GLU A 21 -27.05 -34.49 -16.85
C GLU A 21 -25.71 -34.19 -16.15
N GLY A 22 -25.11 -35.23 -15.56
CA GLY A 22 -23.95 -35.09 -14.69
C GLY A 22 -24.26 -34.27 -13.44
N MET A 23 -23.52 -33.17 -13.23
CA MET A 23 -23.70 -32.24 -12.11
C MET A 23 -24.59 -31.03 -12.46
N ARG A 24 -25.29 -31.07 -13.60
CA ARG A 24 -26.20 -30.00 -14.04
C ARG A 24 -27.64 -30.51 -14.07
N LEU A 25 -28.57 -29.64 -13.69
CA LEU A 25 -30.00 -29.90 -13.83
C LEU A 25 -30.50 -29.27 -15.13
N GLN A 26 -31.21 -30.03 -15.95
CA GLN A 26 -31.84 -29.54 -17.18
C GLN A 26 -33.35 -29.71 -17.11
N ALA A 27 -34.07 -28.68 -17.52
CA ALA A 27 -35.53 -28.71 -17.62
C ALA A 27 -36.00 -27.88 -18.82
N PRO A 28 -37.19 -28.14 -19.37
CA PRO A 28 -37.84 -27.22 -20.29
C PRO A 28 -37.95 -25.82 -19.65
N CYS A 29 -37.53 -24.79 -20.37
CA CYS A 29 -37.50 -23.44 -19.84
C CYS A 29 -38.94 -22.92 -19.65
N PRO A 30 -39.34 -22.55 -18.43
CA PRO A 30 -40.70 -22.06 -18.16
C PRO A 30 -40.94 -20.63 -18.68
N PHE A 31 -39.90 -19.95 -19.15
CA PHE A 31 -39.94 -18.54 -19.57
C PHE A 31 -39.94 -18.35 -21.09
N CYS A 32 -39.64 -19.41 -21.86
CA CYS A 32 -39.68 -19.33 -23.32
C CYS A 32 -41.14 -19.25 -23.79
N ALA A 33 -41.49 -18.21 -24.53
CA ALA A 33 -42.78 -18.16 -25.22
C ALA A 33 -42.80 -19.27 -26.30
N PRO A 34 -43.83 -20.14 -26.33
CA PRO A 34 -43.95 -21.13 -27.40
C PRO A 34 -44.23 -20.39 -28.71
N ARG A 35 -43.23 -20.33 -29.61
CA ARG A 35 -43.48 -20.02 -31.02
C ARG A 35 -44.11 -21.25 -31.67
N GLU A 36 -45.17 -21.07 -32.44
CA GLU A 36 -45.86 -22.16 -33.15
C GLU A 36 -44.85 -23.09 -33.83
N GLY A 37 -44.78 -24.35 -33.37
CA GLY A 37 -43.94 -25.40 -33.96
C GLY A 37 -42.50 -25.54 -33.43
N THR A 38 -42.07 -24.82 -32.39
CA THR A 38 -40.72 -24.99 -31.80
C THR A 38 -40.75 -25.55 -30.38
N THR A 39 -39.83 -26.47 -30.08
CA THR A 39 -39.61 -26.97 -28.72
C THR A 39 -39.20 -25.82 -27.79
N PRO A 40 -39.77 -25.73 -26.57
CA PRO A 40 -39.35 -24.73 -25.58
C PRO A 40 -37.85 -24.89 -25.32
N GLY A 41 -37.13 -23.76 -25.18
CA GLY A 41 -35.69 -23.77 -24.92
C GLY A 41 -35.36 -24.52 -23.63
N THR A 42 -34.13 -25.00 -23.47
CA THR A 42 -33.71 -25.74 -22.27
C THR A 42 -33.13 -24.78 -21.22
N LEU A 43 -33.60 -24.88 -19.98
CA LEU A 43 -33.02 -24.22 -18.81
C LEU A 43 -32.02 -25.17 -18.15
N VAL A 44 -30.84 -24.65 -17.85
CA VAL A 44 -29.75 -25.38 -17.20
C VAL A 44 -29.43 -24.70 -15.88
N VAL A 45 -29.31 -25.49 -14.81
CA VAL A 45 -28.85 -25.04 -13.49
C VAL A 45 -27.53 -25.74 -13.16
N ASP A 46 -26.53 -24.97 -12.74
CA ASP A 46 -25.28 -25.51 -12.22
C ASP A 46 -25.49 -26.01 -10.77
N LEU A 47 -25.28 -27.30 -10.52
CA LEU A 47 -25.37 -27.92 -9.19
C LEU A 47 -24.08 -28.66 -8.85
N ASP A 48 -22.94 -28.24 -9.42
CA ASP A 48 -21.63 -28.76 -9.05
C ASP A 48 -21.17 -28.20 -7.69
N PRO A 49 -21.01 -29.03 -6.64
CA PRO A 49 -20.62 -28.57 -5.31
C PRO A 49 -19.25 -27.86 -5.25
N GLU A 50 -18.38 -28.13 -6.23
CA GLU A 50 -17.06 -27.48 -6.34
C GLU A 50 -17.10 -26.16 -7.12
N SER A 51 -18.22 -25.86 -7.81
CA SER A 51 -18.43 -24.64 -8.57
C SER A 51 -18.82 -23.48 -7.66
N PHE A 52 -18.17 -22.32 -7.85
CA PHE A 52 -18.58 -21.07 -7.21
C PHE A 52 -19.96 -20.60 -7.68
N PHE A 53 -20.45 -21.10 -8.81
CA PHE A 53 -21.74 -20.75 -9.40
C PHE A 53 -22.85 -21.74 -9.05
N TYR A 54 -22.70 -22.52 -7.98
CA TYR A 54 -23.73 -23.44 -7.50
C TYR A 54 -25.09 -22.73 -7.32
N GLY A 55 -26.11 -23.24 -8.01
CA GLY A 55 -27.45 -22.67 -8.06
C GLY A 55 -27.68 -21.61 -9.14
N TYR A 56 -26.70 -21.31 -9.99
CA TYR A 56 -26.89 -20.40 -11.11
C TYR A 56 -27.71 -21.07 -12.22
N PHE A 57 -28.82 -20.46 -12.62
CA PHE A 57 -29.66 -20.92 -13.72
C PHE A 57 -29.49 -20.04 -14.96
N ARG A 58 -29.58 -20.66 -16.14
CA ARG A 58 -29.60 -19.95 -17.43
C ARG A 58 -30.43 -20.71 -18.46
N CYS A 59 -31.04 -19.99 -19.39
CA CYS A 59 -31.69 -20.58 -20.55
C CYS A 59 -30.70 -20.67 -21.72
N LEU A 60 -30.58 -21.82 -22.38
CA LEU A 60 -29.72 -21.99 -23.56
C LEU A 60 -30.19 -21.12 -24.74
N SER A 61 -31.49 -20.85 -24.82
CA SER A 61 -32.07 -19.93 -25.80
C SER A 61 -32.07 -18.46 -25.35
N ARG A 62 -31.48 -18.16 -24.17
CA ARG A 62 -31.31 -16.81 -23.60
C ARG A 62 -32.58 -15.95 -23.58
N CYS A 63 -33.73 -16.58 -23.32
CA CYS A 63 -35.03 -15.87 -23.30
C CYS A 63 -35.14 -14.82 -22.18
N LYS A 64 -34.44 -15.05 -21.08
CA LYS A 64 -34.31 -14.16 -19.93
C LYS A 64 -32.88 -14.24 -19.41
N PRO A 65 -32.35 -13.17 -18.81
CA PRO A 65 -31.07 -13.21 -18.12
C PRO A 65 -31.04 -14.33 -17.06
N GLY A 66 -29.89 -14.96 -16.90
CA GLY A 66 -29.67 -15.93 -15.83
C GLY A 66 -29.57 -15.28 -14.45
N GLY A 67 -29.53 -16.11 -13.40
CA GLY A 67 -29.35 -15.62 -12.04
C GLY A 67 -29.36 -16.76 -11.02
N PHE A 68 -29.57 -16.39 -9.75
CA PHE A 68 -29.60 -17.30 -8.60
C PHE A 68 -31.05 -17.53 -8.08
N PRO A 69 -31.28 -18.41 -7.10
CA PRO A 69 -32.62 -18.83 -6.66
C PRO A 69 -33.57 -17.68 -6.29
N LEU A 70 -33.08 -16.62 -5.63
CA LEU A 70 -33.89 -15.43 -5.32
C LEU A 70 -34.43 -14.75 -6.58
N TYR A 71 -33.60 -14.62 -7.61
CA TYR A 71 -34.01 -14.04 -8.88
C TYR A 71 -34.96 -14.98 -9.65
N PHE A 72 -34.72 -16.28 -9.60
CA PHE A 72 -35.64 -17.28 -10.17
C PHE A 72 -37.05 -17.18 -9.54
N ALA A 73 -37.13 -17.06 -8.22
CA ALA A 73 -38.39 -16.89 -7.50
C ALA A 73 -39.12 -15.61 -7.93
N LYS A 74 -38.41 -14.48 -7.99
CA LYS A 74 -38.93 -13.20 -8.51
C LYS A 74 -39.47 -13.33 -9.94
N LEU A 75 -38.76 -14.03 -10.82
CA LEU A 75 -39.17 -14.25 -12.22
C LEU A 75 -40.41 -15.15 -12.36
N ARG A 76 -40.55 -16.19 -11.53
CA ARG A 76 -41.69 -17.11 -11.56
C ARG A 76 -42.92 -16.58 -10.80
N GLY A 77 -42.79 -15.49 -10.04
CA GLY A 77 -43.84 -15.01 -9.14
C GLY A 77 -44.04 -15.91 -7.91
N ILE A 78 -43.01 -16.67 -7.52
CA ILE A 78 -43.00 -17.48 -6.29
C ILE A 78 -42.79 -16.53 -5.11
N ASN A 79 -43.34 -16.86 -3.94
CA ASN A 79 -43.08 -16.07 -2.73
C ASN A 79 -41.57 -16.06 -2.43
N VAL A 80 -40.97 -14.87 -2.41
CA VAL A 80 -39.51 -14.73 -2.24
C VAL A 80 -39.05 -15.29 -0.88
N SER A 81 -39.95 -15.37 0.12
CA SER A 81 -39.63 -15.94 1.43
C SER A 81 -39.38 -17.45 1.42
N SER A 82 -39.86 -18.18 0.41
CA SER A 82 -39.60 -19.62 0.28
C SER A 82 -38.31 -19.91 -0.51
N ALA A 83 -37.68 -18.88 -1.08
CA ALA A 83 -36.45 -19.05 -1.83
C ALA A 83 -35.23 -19.17 -0.89
N PRO A 84 -34.30 -20.09 -1.16
CA PRO A 84 -33.08 -20.25 -0.38
C PRO A 84 -32.27 -18.94 -0.30
N GLY A 85 -31.81 -18.61 0.92
CA GLY A 85 -31.00 -17.41 1.17
C GLY A 85 -31.80 -16.11 1.32
N TYR A 86 -33.14 -16.17 1.34
CA TYR A 86 -33.95 -15.00 1.70
C TYR A 86 -33.69 -14.57 3.14
N ASP A 87 -33.48 -13.28 3.34
CA ASP A 87 -33.27 -12.65 4.63
C ASP A 87 -34.31 -11.52 4.81
N PRO A 88 -35.24 -11.64 5.79
CA PRO A 88 -36.30 -10.66 6.00
C PRO A 88 -35.80 -9.31 6.56
N ASP A 89 -34.64 -9.29 7.22
CA ASP A 89 -34.08 -8.07 7.84
C ASP A 89 -33.19 -7.27 6.86
N ARG A 90 -33.10 -7.73 5.62
CA ARG A 90 -32.20 -7.18 4.60
C ARG A 90 -32.75 -5.89 4.00
N THR A 91 -32.02 -4.80 4.20
CA THR A 91 -32.33 -3.51 3.56
C THR A 91 -31.93 -3.54 2.07
N PRO A 92 -32.83 -3.19 1.13
CA PRO A 92 -32.48 -3.03 -0.27
C PRO A 92 -31.43 -1.94 -0.43
N TYR A 93 -30.45 -2.15 -1.31
CA TYR A 93 -29.53 -1.09 -1.71
C TYR A 93 -30.33 0.02 -2.40
N ALA A 94 -30.42 1.19 -1.77
CA ALA A 94 -31.16 2.33 -2.28
C ALA A 94 -30.25 3.55 -2.32
N ARG A 95 -29.93 4.02 -3.53
CA ARG A 95 -29.29 5.32 -3.72
C ARG A 95 -30.36 6.40 -3.78
N SER A 96 -30.13 7.53 -3.11
CA SER A 96 -30.98 8.72 -3.23
C SER A 96 -30.69 9.46 -4.54
N ILE A 97 -30.99 8.83 -5.68
CA ILE A 97 -30.81 9.39 -7.02
C ILE A 97 -32.15 9.94 -7.51
N VAL A 98 -32.14 11.16 -8.04
CA VAL A 98 -33.27 11.72 -8.78
C VAL A 98 -33.13 11.30 -10.24
N PHE A 99 -33.90 10.30 -10.67
CA PHE A 99 -33.88 9.83 -12.04
C PHE A 99 -34.65 10.79 -12.98
N PRO A 100 -34.05 11.23 -14.10
CA PRO A 100 -34.75 12.08 -15.06
C PRO A 100 -35.83 11.29 -15.81
N ALA A 101 -36.88 11.99 -16.27
CA ALA A 101 -37.96 11.38 -17.06
C ALA A 101 -37.50 10.97 -18.47
N LYS A 102 -36.51 11.67 -19.04
CA LYS A 102 -35.94 11.37 -20.34
C LYS A 102 -34.88 10.28 -20.18
N ASN A 103 -35.01 9.19 -20.95
CA ASN A 103 -34.06 8.08 -21.01
C ASN A 103 -33.70 7.75 -22.47
N LEU A 104 -32.65 6.95 -22.66
CA LEU A 104 -32.12 6.53 -23.96
C LEU A 104 -32.68 5.20 -24.45
N ASN A 105 -33.67 4.61 -23.77
CA ASN A 105 -34.12 3.24 -24.08
C ASN A 105 -34.59 3.06 -25.53
N ASN A 106 -35.27 4.08 -26.08
CA ASN A 106 -35.72 4.05 -27.48
C ASN A 106 -34.56 4.20 -28.47
N ASP A 107 -33.56 5.03 -28.13
CA ASP A 107 -32.37 5.22 -28.93
C ASP A 107 -31.52 3.94 -28.96
N VAL A 108 -31.35 3.27 -27.81
CA VAL A 108 -30.66 1.98 -27.70
C VAL A 108 -31.30 0.94 -28.62
N LYS A 109 -32.64 0.81 -28.60
CA LYS A 109 -33.36 -0.11 -29.51
C LYS A 109 -33.14 0.23 -30.98
N LYS A 110 -33.12 1.52 -31.32
CA LYS A 110 -32.87 1.99 -32.70
C LYS A 110 -31.45 1.66 -33.16
N PHE A 111 -30.44 1.94 -32.33
CA PHE A 111 -29.04 1.66 -32.67
C PHE A 111 -28.71 0.17 -32.70
N HIS A 112 -29.38 -0.63 -31.87
CA HIS A 112 -29.25 -2.08 -31.90
C HIS A 112 -29.68 -2.65 -33.27
N GLY A 113 -30.80 -2.16 -33.83
CA GLY A 113 -31.25 -2.53 -35.18
C GLY A 113 -30.35 -2.06 -36.33
N MET A 114 -29.33 -1.24 -36.06
CA MET A 114 -28.38 -0.71 -37.06
C MET A 114 -27.05 -1.48 -37.11
N LEU A 115 -26.94 -2.61 -36.39
CA LEU A 115 -25.78 -3.48 -36.49
C LEU A 115 -25.67 -4.05 -37.91
N THR A 116 -24.53 -3.79 -38.56
CA THR A 116 -24.21 -4.30 -39.89
C THR A 116 -23.39 -5.58 -39.79
N LYS A 117 -23.33 -6.35 -40.89
CA LYS A 117 -22.54 -7.58 -40.98
C LYS A 117 -21.08 -7.38 -40.53
N ASN A 118 -20.45 -6.26 -40.90
CA ASN A 118 -19.08 -5.95 -40.50
C ASN A 118 -18.90 -5.88 -38.97
N GLN A 119 -19.89 -5.35 -38.25
CA GLN A 119 -19.82 -5.28 -36.78
C GLN A 119 -20.07 -6.66 -36.16
N LEU A 120 -20.97 -7.45 -36.73
CA LEU A 120 -21.18 -8.83 -36.30
C LEU A 120 -19.91 -9.68 -36.51
N ASP A 121 -19.26 -9.54 -37.65
CA ASP A 121 -17.98 -10.21 -37.96
C ASP A 121 -16.86 -9.74 -37.00
N PHE A 122 -16.88 -8.46 -36.60
CA PHE A 122 -15.96 -7.92 -35.60
C PHE A 122 -16.15 -8.57 -34.21
N PHE A 123 -17.39 -8.69 -33.72
CA PHE A 123 -17.64 -9.37 -32.43
C PHE A 123 -17.35 -10.88 -32.51
N ALA A 124 -17.61 -11.49 -33.67
CA ALA A 124 -17.30 -12.89 -33.92
C ALA A 124 -15.80 -13.19 -33.89
N SER A 125 -14.92 -12.22 -34.19
CA SER A 125 -13.46 -12.44 -34.18
C SER A 125 -12.92 -12.78 -32.79
N PHE A 126 -13.60 -12.36 -31.73
CA PHE A 126 -13.30 -12.73 -30.34
C PHE A 126 -14.40 -13.57 -29.70
N GLY A 127 -15.15 -14.31 -30.52
CA GLY A 127 -16.05 -15.37 -30.08
C GLY A 127 -17.43 -14.93 -29.61
N VAL A 128 -17.80 -13.65 -29.76
CA VAL A 128 -19.09 -13.15 -29.28
C VAL A 128 -20.16 -13.29 -30.37
N GLY A 129 -21.21 -14.05 -30.07
CA GLY A 129 -22.34 -14.29 -30.96
C GLY A 129 -23.43 -13.21 -30.88
N THR A 130 -24.34 -13.23 -31.85
CA THR A 130 -25.45 -12.26 -31.92
C THR A 130 -26.37 -12.32 -30.71
N ALA A 131 -26.58 -13.51 -30.13
CA ALA A 131 -27.42 -13.68 -28.94
C ALA A 131 -26.88 -12.92 -27.72
N THR A 132 -25.55 -12.81 -27.56
CA THR A 132 -24.93 -11.99 -26.49
C THR A 132 -25.15 -10.51 -26.77
N LEU A 133 -24.99 -10.08 -28.02
CA LEU A 133 -25.19 -8.68 -28.41
C LEU A 133 -26.64 -8.24 -28.21
N ASP A 134 -27.59 -9.12 -28.49
CA ASP A 134 -29.03 -8.90 -28.27
C ASP A 134 -29.36 -8.80 -26.77
N GLU A 135 -28.83 -9.72 -25.96
CA GLU A 135 -29.00 -9.69 -24.49
C GLU A 135 -28.45 -8.39 -23.89
N MET A 136 -27.29 -7.94 -24.38
CA MET A 136 -26.58 -6.75 -23.89
C MET A 136 -27.02 -5.46 -24.59
N GLN A 137 -27.93 -5.54 -25.56
CA GLN A 137 -28.45 -4.43 -26.36
C GLN A 137 -27.36 -3.57 -27.02
N ILE A 138 -26.28 -4.21 -27.49
CA ILE A 138 -25.17 -3.52 -28.16
C ILE A 138 -25.65 -2.90 -29.47
N GLY A 139 -25.30 -1.65 -29.74
CA GLY A 139 -25.74 -0.91 -30.91
C GLY A 139 -24.62 -0.34 -31.76
N PHE A 140 -24.98 0.22 -32.92
CA PHE A 140 -24.07 0.94 -33.79
C PHE A 140 -24.76 2.17 -34.39
N ASN A 141 -24.11 3.33 -34.40
CA ASN A 141 -24.69 4.57 -34.94
C ASN A 141 -24.14 4.97 -36.32
N GLY A 142 -23.45 4.06 -37.01
CA GLY A 142 -22.79 4.33 -38.30
C GLY A 142 -21.30 4.62 -38.19
N ARG A 143 -20.81 5.04 -37.01
CA ARG A 143 -19.38 5.29 -36.77
C ARG A 143 -18.87 4.64 -35.49
N TYR A 144 -19.62 4.72 -34.41
CA TYR A 144 -19.25 4.23 -33.07
C TYR A 144 -20.13 3.03 -32.67
N LEU A 145 -19.52 2.08 -31.95
CA LEU A 145 -20.23 1.05 -31.20
C LEU A 145 -20.79 1.65 -29.93
N ILE A 146 -22.03 1.28 -29.60
CA ILE A 146 -22.77 1.84 -28.47
C ILE A 146 -22.97 0.76 -27.42
N TYR A 147 -22.46 1.03 -26.23
CA TYR A 147 -22.60 0.19 -25.05
C TYR A 147 -23.54 0.88 -24.05
N PRO A 148 -24.79 0.40 -23.87
CA PRO A 148 -25.77 1.05 -23.01
C PRO A 148 -25.54 0.72 -21.52
N TYR A 149 -25.41 1.75 -20.68
CA TYR A 149 -25.27 1.58 -19.23
C TYR A 149 -26.65 1.65 -18.58
N VAL A 150 -27.27 0.48 -18.42
CA VAL A 150 -28.58 0.31 -17.79
C VAL A 150 -28.43 0.28 -16.27
N LEU A 151 -29.16 1.16 -15.58
CA LEU A 151 -29.16 1.27 -14.12
C LEU A 151 -30.18 0.33 -13.45
N GLU A 152 -30.29 0.39 -12.13
CA GLU A 152 -31.11 -0.50 -11.28
C GLU A 152 -32.59 -0.44 -11.63
N ASN A 153 -33.06 0.73 -12.07
CA ASN A 153 -34.45 0.93 -12.48
C ASN A 153 -34.77 0.34 -13.87
N GLY A 154 -33.80 -0.29 -14.53
CA GLY A 154 -33.94 -0.89 -15.85
C GLY A 154 -33.90 0.12 -17.00
N ASN A 155 -33.59 1.40 -16.73
CA ASN A 155 -33.47 2.44 -17.76
C ASN A 155 -31.99 2.76 -18.04
N CYS A 156 -31.73 3.11 -19.31
CA CYS A 156 -30.45 3.60 -19.78
C CYS A 156 -30.47 5.13 -19.80
N TYR A 157 -29.55 5.76 -19.07
CA TYR A 157 -29.39 7.23 -19.05
C TYR A 157 -28.12 7.70 -19.73
N ALA A 158 -27.10 6.85 -19.74
CA ALA A 158 -25.84 7.08 -20.41
C ALA A 158 -25.45 5.86 -21.25
N SER A 159 -24.79 6.09 -22.38
CA SER A 159 -24.20 5.05 -23.20
C SER A 159 -22.79 5.44 -23.57
N ARG A 160 -21.88 4.47 -23.57
CA ARG A 160 -20.51 4.69 -24.00
C ARG A 160 -20.38 4.39 -25.49
N CYS A 161 -19.91 5.37 -26.24
CA CYS A 161 -19.67 5.27 -27.68
C CYS A 161 -18.18 5.05 -27.92
N ILE A 162 -17.80 3.94 -28.57
CA ILE A 162 -16.39 3.57 -28.80
C ILE A 162 -16.16 3.34 -30.29
N LEU A 163 -15.09 3.92 -30.85
CA LEU A 163 -14.72 3.67 -32.24
C LEU A 163 -14.13 2.25 -32.37
N PRO A 164 -14.64 1.39 -33.27
CA PRO A 164 -14.13 0.02 -33.41
C PRO A 164 -12.63 -0.07 -33.65
N ALA A 165 -12.10 0.84 -34.48
CA ALA A 165 -10.69 0.86 -34.91
C ALA A 165 -9.72 1.48 -33.88
N ASN A 166 -10.22 2.26 -32.93
CA ASN A 166 -9.39 2.88 -31.89
C ASN A 166 -10.20 3.10 -30.61
N GLU A 167 -9.96 2.29 -29.59
CA GLU A 167 -10.67 2.38 -28.32
C GLU A 167 -10.41 3.71 -27.57
N ALA A 168 -9.28 4.37 -27.83
CA ALA A 168 -8.97 5.67 -27.22
C ALA A 168 -9.91 6.78 -27.71
N ASP A 169 -10.53 6.62 -28.89
CA ASP A 169 -11.59 7.49 -29.38
C ASP A 169 -12.94 6.99 -28.85
N ASN A 170 -13.26 7.41 -27.62
CA ASN A 170 -14.53 7.13 -26.97
C ASN A 170 -15.12 8.37 -26.30
N PHE A 171 -16.45 8.41 -26.19
CA PHE A 171 -17.19 9.46 -25.50
C PHE A 171 -18.48 8.93 -24.88
N TRP A 172 -19.03 9.67 -23.94
CA TRP A 172 -20.33 9.37 -23.32
C TRP A 172 -21.45 10.13 -24.00
N ALA A 173 -22.57 9.46 -24.24
CA ALA A 173 -23.79 10.05 -24.79
C ALA A 173 -24.94 9.85 -23.80
N GLY A 174 -25.74 10.89 -23.57
CA GLY A 174 -26.88 10.84 -22.65
C GLY A 174 -26.93 12.04 -21.72
N ASP A 175 -27.34 11.78 -20.48
CA ASP A 175 -27.40 12.77 -19.40
C ASP A 175 -26.06 12.81 -18.65
N GLU A 176 -25.46 14.01 -18.57
CA GLU A 176 -24.13 14.25 -17.99
C GLU A 176 -24.05 13.87 -16.51
N ALA A 177 -25.17 13.91 -15.78
CA ALA A 177 -25.21 13.53 -14.36
C ALA A 177 -24.83 12.05 -14.14
N PHE A 178 -24.95 11.21 -15.18
CA PHE A 178 -24.66 9.78 -15.13
C PHE A 178 -23.33 9.41 -15.77
N TYR A 179 -22.48 10.38 -16.09
CA TYR A 179 -21.12 10.12 -16.61
C TYR A 179 -20.11 9.88 -15.49
N GLY A 180 -20.47 10.14 -14.23
CA GLY A 180 -19.61 9.95 -13.07
C GLY A 180 -19.18 8.49 -12.88
N PRO A 181 -17.96 8.22 -12.38
CA PRO A 181 -17.42 6.88 -12.20
C PRO A 181 -18.30 5.95 -11.34
N GLU A 182 -19.13 6.50 -10.46
CA GLU A 182 -20.09 5.79 -9.61
C GLU A 182 -21.27 5.16 -10.39
N PHE A 183 -21.52 5.61 -11.63
CA PHE A 183 -22.54 5.09 -12.54
C PHE A 183 -21.94 4.25 -13.68
N GLN A 184 -20.61 4.20 -13.77
CA GLN A 184 -19.87 3.50 -14.82
C GLN A 184 -19.73 2.01 -14.54
N VAL A 185 -20.85 1.33 -14.29
CA VAL A 185 -20.89 -0.14 -14.14
C VAL A 185 -21.74 -0.73 -15.26
N PHE A 186 -21.07 -1.36 -16.22
CA PHE A 186 -21.74 -2.03 -17.32
C PHE A 186 -22.35 -3.36 -16.84
N ASN A 187 -23.59 -3.63 -17.26
CA ASN A 187 -24.41 -4.74 -16.78
C ASN A 187 -24.75 -4.68 -15.27
N ALA A 188 -24.92 -3.50 -14.68
CA ALA A 188 -25.10 -3.32 -13.24
C ALA A 188 -26.26 -4.15 -12.63
N GLY A 189 -27.33 -4.40 -13.39
CA GLY A 189 -28.45 -5.24 -12.97
C GLY A 189 -28.10 -6.72 -12.73
N GLU A 190 -26.93 -7.19 -13.19
CA GLU A 190 -26.46 -8.54 -12.88
C GLU A 190 -26.15 -8.74 -11.40
N ILE A 191 -25.81 -7.66 -10.68
CA ILE A 191 -25.53 -7.70 -9.24
C ILE A 191 -26.77 -8.19 -8.47
N ASP A 192 -27.95 -7.65 -8.80
CA ASP A 192 -29.22 -8.04 -8.17
C ASP A 192 -29.67 -9.45 -8.60
N ARG A 193 -29.24 -9.92 -9.77
CA ARG A 193 -29.49 -11.30 -10.22
C ARG A 193 -28.59 -12.32 -9.51
N CYS A 194 -27.45 -11.85 -8.99
CA CYS A 194 -26.41 -12.67 -8.37
C CYS A 194 -26.40 -12.67 -6.85
N GLU A 195 -27.46 -12.13 -6.23
CA GLU A 195 -27.63 -12.17 -4.78
C GLU A 195 -27.44 -13.58 -4.19
N ASN A 196 -26.66 -13.69 -3.13
CA ASN A 196 -26.22 -14.94 -2.47
C ASN A 196 -25.44 -15.92 -3.36
N GLY A 197 -25.01 -15.47 -4.53
CA GLY A 197 -24.26 -16.24 -5.51
C GLY A 197 -22.85 -15.73 -5.74
N ALA A 198 -22.39 -15.91 -6.97
CA ALA A 198 -21.09 -15.47 -7.44
C ALA A 198 -21.24 -14.49 -8.61
N LEU A 199 -20.33 -13.51 -8.68
CA LEU A 199 -20.28 -12.51 -9.75
C LEU A 199 -18.83 -12.29 -10.19
N LEU A 200 -18.58 -12.19 -11.50
CA LEU A 200 -17.30 -11.72 -12.03
C LEU A 200 -17.28 -10.20 -12.24
N ILE A 201 -16.13 -9.59 -12.00
CA ILE A 201 -15.85 -8.19 -12.33
C ILE A 201 -14.67 -8.17 -13.30
N THR A 202 -14.86 -7.53 -14.45
CA THR A 202 -13.81 -7.37 -15.45
C THR A 202 -13.60 -5.91 -15.85
N ASP A 203 -12.44 -5.58 -16.39
CA ASP A 203 -12.20 -4.31 -17.07
C ASP A 203 -12.69 -4.37 -18.52
N GLY A 204 -13.33 -3.30 -18.98
CA GLY A 204 -13.75 -3.14 -20.36
C GLY A 204 -15.00 -3.94 -20.76
N GLU A 205 -15.81 -3.33 -21.60
CA GLU A 205 -17.09 -3.88 -22.05
C GLU A 205 -16.90 -5.13 -22.91
N ARG A 206 -15.85 -5.16 -23.74
CA ARG A 206 -15.54 -6.29 -24.63
C ARG A 206 -15.19 -7.56 -23.86
N ASN A 207 -14.40 -7.44 -22.79
CA ASN A 207 -14.08 -8.57 -21.91
C ASN A 207 -15.35 -9.14 -21.27
N LEU A 208 -16.29 -8.29 -20.84
CA LEU A 208 -17.57 -8.77 -20.30
C LEU A 208 -18.40 -9.53 -21.35
N LEU A 209 -18.41 -9.09 -22.61
CA LEU A 209 -19.12 -9.82 -23.65
C LEU A 209 -18.58 -11.24 -23.83
N THR A 210 -17.25 -11.44 -23.75
CA THR A 210 -16.66 -12.78 -23.80
C THR A 210 -17.09 -13.64 -22.61
N LEU A 211 -17.13 -13.08 -21.39
CA LEU A 211 -17.59 -13.81 -20.19
C LEU A 211 -19.08 -14.15 -20.26
N LYS A 212 -19.91 -13.25 -20.81
CA LYS A 212 -21.34 -13.48 -21.01
C LYS A 212 -21.60 -14.55 -22.05
N GLU A 213 -20.79 -14.64 -23.11
CA GLU A 213 -20.87 -15.73 -24.09
C GLU A 213 -20.61 -17.09 -23.43
N LEU A 214 -19.62 -17.17 -22.53
CA LEU A 214 -19.35 -18.37 -21.72
C LEU A 214 -20.50 -18.72 -20.76
N GLY A 215 -21.40 -17.78 -20.50
CA GLY A 215 -22.54 -17.93 -19.59
C GLY A 215 -22.20 -17.61 -18.13
N TYR A 216 -21.11 -16.89 -17.88
CA TYR A 216 -20.77 -16.43 -16.53
C TYR A 216 -21.48 -15.11 -16.21
N PRO A 217 -22.02 -14.94 -14.98
CA PRO A 217 -22.54 -13.65 -14.55
C PRO A 217 -21.38 -12.67 -14.31
N ALA A 218 -21.37 -11.57 -15.06
CA ALA A 218 -20.28 -10.60 -15.00
C ALA A 218 -20.80 -9.15 -15.06
N ILE A 219 -20.03 -8.25 -14.45
CA ILE A 219 -20.09 -6.80 -14.65
C ILE A 219 -18.75 -6.28 -15.17
N ALA A 220 -18.78 -5.17 -15.91
CA ALA A 220 -17.59 -4.51 -16.41
C ALA A 220 -17.49 -3.08 -15.92
N VAL A 221 -16.26 -2.65 -15.68
CA VAL A 221 -15.92 -1.26 -15.44
C VAL A 221 -15.09 -0.73 -16.60
N PRO A 222 -15.37 0.46 -17.14
CA PRO A 222 -14.69 1.00 -18.31
C PRO A 222 -13.22 1.37 -18.05
N GLY A 223 -12.85 1.53 -16.77
CA GLY A 223 -11.50 1.84 -16.33
C GLY A 223 -11.34 1.71 -14.81
N LEU A 224 -10.10 1.85 -14.35
CA LEU A 224 -9.75 1.71 -12.92
C LEU A 224 -10.48 2.69 -11.98
N PRO A 225 -10.71 3.98 -12.35
CA PRO A 225 -11.45 4.90 -11.47
C PRO A 225 -12.87 4.43 -11.15
N ALA A 226 -13.54 3.80 -12.11
CA ALA A 226 -14.87 3.24 -11.91
C ALA A 226 -14.86 2.01 -10.97
N LEU A 227 -13.78 1.22 -11.00
CA LEU A 227 -13.59 0.13 -10.04
C LEU A 227 -13.42 0.65 -8.60
N GLU A 228 -12.66 1.72 -8.43
CA GLU A 228 -12.39 2.32 -7.12
C GLU A 228 -13.59 3.06 -6.52
N ALA A 229 -14.41 3.66 -7.39
CA ALA A 229 -15.67 4.32 -7.05
C ALA A 229 -16.83 3.33 -6.76
N LEU A 230 -16.60 2.04 -6.98
CA LEU A 230 -17.63 1.03 -6.77
C LEU A 230 -17.93 0.87 -5.28
N ASP A 231 -19.18 1.13 -4.92
CA ASP A 231 -19.67 1.08 -3.55
C ASP A 231 -19.67 -0.37 -3.00
N PRO A 232 -18.92 -0.67 -1.93
CA PRO A 232 -18.88 -2.00 -1.34
C PRO A 232 -20.25 -2.51 -0.87
N GLU A 233 -21.16 -1.62 -0.47
CA GLU A 233 -22.52 -1.99 -0.03
C GLU A 233 -23.31 -2.66 -1.16
N ARG A 234 -23.09 -2.23 -2.40
CA ARG A 234 -23.75 -2.81 -3.57
C ARG A 234 -23.38 -4.28 -3.80
N LEU A 235 -22.16 -4.67 -3.43
CA LEU A 235 -21.67 -6.04 -3.53
C LEU A 235 -21.78 -6.79 -2.20
N ALA A 236 -22.37 -6.19 -1.16
CA ALA A 236 -22.42 -6.73 0.20
C ALA A 236 -22.99 -8.16 0.23
N HIS A 237 -24.03 -8.38 -0.56
CA HIS A 237 -24.84 -9.60 -0.53
C HIS A 237 -24.42 -10.67 -1.54
N LEU A 238 -23.29 -10.47 -2.20
CA LEU A 238 -22.67 -11.51 -3.01
C LEU A 238 -21.84 -12.43 -2.11
N ARG A 239 -21.94 -13.74 -2.32
CA ARG A 239 -21.17 -14.74 -1.58
C ARG A 239 -19.73 -14.83 -2.08
N HIS A 240 -19.56 -14.72 -3.40
CA HIS A 240 -18.25 -14.75 -4.06
C HIS A 240 -18.16 -13.63 -5.09
N VAL A 241 -17.04 -12.92 -5.10
CA VAL A 241 -16.73 -11.89 -6.11
C VAL A 241 -15.39 -12.25 -6.75
N LEU A 242 -15.41 -12.49 -8.05
CA LEU A 242 -14.25 -12.93 -8.81
C LEU A 242 -13.77 -11.76 -9.69
N ILE A 243 -12.58 -11.25 -9.45
CA ILE A 243 -12.04 -10.10 -10.18
C ILE A 243 -11.01 -10.58 -11.20
N ILE A 244 -11.24 -10.31 -12.47
CA ILE A 244 -10.31 -10.56 -13.58
C ILE A 244 -10.07 -9.26 -14.33
N LEU A 245 -8.89 -8.68 -14.20
CA LEU A 245 -8.52 -7.44 -14.90
C LEU A 245 -7.34 -7.70 -15.83
N ASN A 246 -6.98 -6.74 -16.68
CA ASN A 246 -5.76 -6.82 -17.46
C ASN A 246 -4.50 -7.05 -16.61
N ASN A 247 -3.45 -7.59 -17.23
CA ASN A 247 -2.18 -7.89 -16.58
C ASN A 247 -1.33 -6.62 -16.40
N SER A 248 -1.76 -5.73 -15.52
CA SER A 248 -1.04 -4.50 -15.17
C SER A 248 -0.85 -4.37 -13.65
N PRO A 249 0.29 -3.81 -13.18
CA PRO A 249 0.47 -3.50 -11.76
C PRO A 249 -0.62 -2.58 -11.20
N GLU A 250 -1.07 -1.63 -12.02
CA GLU A 250 -2.11 -0.67 -11.67
C GLU A 250 -3.47 -1.36 -11.43
N ALA A 251 -3.87 -2.26 -12.33
CA ALA A 251 -5.10 -3.03 -12.15
C ALA A 251 -5.02 -3.99 -10.96
N GLN A 252 -3.87 -4.64 -10.75
CA GLN A 252 -3.67 -5.48 -9.57
C GLN A 252 -3.80 -4.69 -8.27
N SER A 253 -3.27 -3.46 -8.23
CA SER A 253 -3.41 -2.56 -7.09
C SER A 253 -4.87 -2.19 -6.85
N ALA A 254 -5.58 -1.74 -7.89
CA ALA A 254 -7.00 -1.38 -7.80
C ALA A 254 -7.88 -2.56 -7.35
N ALA A 255 -7.63 -3.77 -7.87
CA ALA A 255 -8.31 -4.99 -7.45
C ALA A 255 -8.07 -5.30 -5.96
N ARG A 256 -6.83 -5.13 -5.46
CA ARG A 256 -6.50 -5.33 -4.03
C ARG A 256 -7.19 -4.29 -3.15
N THR A 257 -7.27 -3.04 -3.59
CA THR A 257 -7.99 -1.99 -2.88
C THR A 257 -9.47 -2.35 -2.72
N LEU A 258 -10.15 -2.75 -3.80
CA LEU A 258 -11.55 -3.20 -3.73
C LEU A 258 -11.70 -4.47 -2.88
N ALA A 259 -10.79 -5.43 -3.04
CA ALA A 259 -10.80 -6.66 -2.27
C ALA A 259 -10.62 -6.43 -0.76
N THR A 260 -9.83 -5.42 -0.37
CA THR A 260 -9.63 -5.04 1.03
C THR A 260 -10.91 -4.45 1.62
N LYS A 261 -11.68 -3.67 0.85
CA LYS A 261 -13.00 -3.15 1.26
C LYS A 261 -14.07 -4.24 1.40
N LEU A 262 -14.05 -5.25 0.53
CA LEU A 262 -15.07 -6.32 0.47
C LEU A 262 -14.75 -7.55 1.33
N GLY A 263 -13.48 -7.80 1.66
CA GLY A 263 -13.03 -8.89 2.52
C GLY A 263 -12.92 -10.26 1.82
N PHE A 264 -13.10 -11.34 2.60
CA PHE A 264 -12.75 -12.72 2.25
C PHE A 264 -13.53 -13.33 1.07
N LYS A 265 -14.63 -12.71 0.65
CA LYS A 265 -15.45 -13.15 -0.49
C LYS A 265 -14.81 -12.88 -1.84
N VAL A 266 -13.78 -12.03 -1.89
CA VAL A 266 -13.12 -11.64 -3.14
C VAL A 266 -12.02 -12.63 -3.50
N ARG A 267 -11.95 -12.98 -4.78
CA ARG A 267 -10.90 -13.79 -5.40
C ARG A 267 -10.35 -13.03 -6.60
N ILE A 268 -9.06 -12.76 -6.60
CA ILE A 268 -8.40 -12.07 -7.72
C ILE A 268 -7.79 -13.14 -8.62
N LEU A 269 -8.27 -13.24 -9.85
CA LEU A 269 -7.74 -14.16 -10.84
C LEU A 269 -6.40 -13.63 -11.35
N ARG A 270 -5.39 -14.50 -11.39
CA ARG A 270 -4.04 -14.13 -11.81
C ARG A 270 -3.73 -14.75 -13.17
N TRP A 271 -3.12 -13.95 -14.02
CA TRP A 271 -2.56 -14.41 -15.28
C TRP A 271 -1.32 -15.28 -15.03
N PRO A 272 -1.06 -16.27 -15.89
CA PRO A 272 0.21 -16.99 -15.90
C PRO A 272 1.41 -16.03 -16.00
N PRO A 273 2.54 -16.33 -15.33
CA PRO A 273 3.67 -15.41 -15.19
C PRO A 273 4.40 -15.10 -16.52
N ASP A 274 4.16 -15.88 -17.56
CA ASP A 274 4.73 -15.73 -18.91
C ASP A 274 3.98 -14.70 -19.78
N LYS A 275 2.82 -14.19 -19.33
CA LYS A 275 2.00 -13.28 -20.12
C LYS A 275 2.52 -11.83 -20.09
N LYS A 276 2.35 -11.14 -21.22
CA LYS A 276 2.80 -9.75 -21.42
C LYS A 276 2.05 -8.77 -20.50
N ARG A 277 2.59 -7.56 -20.34
CA ARG A 277 1.88 -6.44 -19.70
C ARG A 277 0.62 -6.11 -20.51
N ASP A 278 -0.45 -5.73 -19.81
CA ASP A 278 -1.76 -5.36 -20.36
C ASP A 278 -2.51 -6.49 -21.09
N TYR A 279 -2.08 -7.74 -20.86
CA TYR A 279 -2.77 -8.92 -21.36
C TYR A 279 -4.19 -9.03 -20.79
N SER A 280 -5.17 -9.40 -21.60
CA SER A 280 -6.60 -9.39 -21.27
C SER A 280 -7.30 -10.65 -21.78
N LEU A 281 -8.60 -10.80 -21.48
CA LEU A 281 -9.41 -11.94 -21.94
C LEU A 281 -9.49 -12.04 -23.47
N LEU A 282 -9.49 -10.92 -24.19
CA LEU A 282 -9.46 -10.91 -25.65
C LEU A 282 -8.19 -11.55 -26.19
N HIS A 283 -7.03 -11.21 -25.62
CA HIS A 283 -5.75 -11.81 -26.00
C HIS A 283 -5.70 -13.31 -25.71
N LEU A 284 -6.32 -13.74 -24.60
CA LEU A 284 -6.45 -15.17 -24.28
C LEU A 284 -7.28 -15.91 -25.33
N TYR A 285 -8.38 -15.30 -25.78
CA TYR A 285 -9.20 -15.88 -26.83
C TYR A 285 -8.45 -15.97 -28.16
N GLU A 286 -7.69 -14.94 -28.54
CA GLU A 286 -6.88 -14.94 -29.77
C GLU A 286 -5.79 -16.02 -29.76
N GLU A 287 -5.16 -16.26 -28.61
CA GLU A 287 -4.10 -17.28 -28.48
C GLU A 287 -4.64 -18.71 -28.46
N VAL A 288 -5.77 -18.95 -27.77
CA VAL A 288 -6.31 -20.30 -27.56
C VAL A 288 -7.85 -20.32 -27.68
N PRO A 289 -8.44 -20.19 -28.89
CA PRO A 289 -9.89 -20.16 -29.06
C PRO A 289 -10.59 -21.44 -28.55
N ASP A 290 -10.07 -22.62 -28.93
CA ASP A 290 -10.67 -23.92 -28.57
C ASP A 290 -10.51 -24.25 -27.07
N GLY A 291 -9.52 -23.66 -26.40
CA GLY A 291 -9.20 -23.87 -24.98
C GLY A 291 -9.68 -22.76 -24.05
N PHE A 292 -10.21 -21.65 -24.59
CA PHE A 292 -10.58 -20.45 -23.83
C PHE A 292 -11.49 -20.75 -22.64
N VAL A 293 -12.53 -21.57 -22.86
CA VAL A 293 -13.47 -22.01 -21.82
C VAL A 293 -12.76 -22.74 -20.69
N ALA A 294 -11.84 -23.65 -21.04
CA ALA A 294 -11.13 -24.48 -20.08
C ALA A 294 -10.13 -23.66 -19.25
N GLU A 295 -9.45 -22.69 -19.87
CA GLU A 295 -8.53 -21.78 -19.20
C GLU A 295 -9.24 -20.84 -18.22
N VAL A 296 -10.33 -20.18 -18.64
CA VAL A 296 -11.12 -19.33 -17.75
C VAL A 296 -11.66 -20.14 -16.56
N ALA A 297 -12.17 -21.34 -16.81
CA ALA A 297 -12.62 -22.24 -15.75
C ALA A 297 -11.46 -22.69 -14.82
N HIS A 298 -10.26 -22.93 -15.37
CA HIS A 298 -9.08 -23.26 -14.59
C HIS A 298 -8.63 -22.11 -13.69
N MET A 299 -8.59 -20.87 -14.21
CA MET A 299 -8.27 -19.68 -13.44
C MET A 299 -9.28 -19.46 -12.29
N ILE A 300 -10.57 -19.70 -12.55
CA ILE A 300 -11.62 -19.64 -11.53
C ILE A 300 -11.37 -20.69 -10.43
N ARG A 301 -11.19 -21.97 -10.79
CA ARG A 301 -11.01 -23.07 -9.82
C ARG A 301 -9.74 -22.93 -8.97
N THR A 302 -8.64 -22.49 -9.57
CA THR A 302 -7.35 -22.33 -8.89
C THR A 302 -7.24 -21.04 -8.09
N SER A 303 -8.18 -20.10 -8.28
CA SER A 303 -8.18 -18.84 -7.56
C SER A 303 -8.28 -19.06 -6.05
N LYS A 304 -7.49 -18.29 -5.30
CA LYS A 304 -7.53 -18.27 -3.82
C LYS A 304 -8.29 -17.03 -3.35
N SER A 305 -8.95 -17.14 -2.20
CA SER A 305 -9.51 -15.97 -1.52
C SER A 305 -8.40 -14.95 -1.26
N PHE A 306 -8.73 -13.69 -1.51
CA PHE A 306 -7.83 -12.59 -1.23
C PHE A 306 -7.54 -12.52 0.27
N SER A 307 -6.26 -12.44 0.62
CA SER A 307 -5.79 -12.12 1.96
C SER A 307 -4.93 -10.86 1.87
N PRO A 308 -5.18 -9.84 2.71
CA PRO A 308 -4.30 -8.67 2.80
C PRO A 308 -2.98 -8.99 3.51
N PHE A 309 -2.88 -10.13 4.18
CA PHE A 309 -1.70 -10.55 4.93
C PHE A 309 -0.73 -11.34 4.04
N SER A 310 0.55 -11.27 4.38
CA SER A 310 1.56 -12.18 3.82
C SER A 310 1.19 -13.63 4.16
N SER A 311 1.56 -14.57 3.28
CA SER A 311 1.31 -15.98 3.58
C SER A 311 2.19 -16.41 4.75
N PRO A 312 1.69 -17.22 5.71
CA PRO A 312 2.49 -17.68 6.85
C PRO A 312 3.80 -18.36 6.43
N GLU A 313 3.80 -19.10 5.31
CA GLU A 313 5.00 -19.76 4.79
C GLU A 313 6.04 -18.75 4.27
N ARG A 314 5.58 -17.61 3.74
CA ARG A 314 6.46 -16.53 3.29
C ARG A 314 7.06 -15.83 4.50
N GLU A 315 6.26 -15.46 5.50
CA GLU A 315 6.77 -14.82 6.71
C GLU A 315 7.79 -15.72 7.44
N HIS A 316 7.48 -17.02 7.57
CA HIS A 316 8.40 -17.99 8.16
C HIS A 316 9.73 -18.05 7.38
N ARG A 317 9.68 -18.19 6.06
CA ARG A 317 10.90 -18.23 5.24
C ARG A 317 11.69 -16.92 5.35
N ASP A 318 11.03 -15.78 5.21
CA ASP A 318 11.66 -14.46 5.23
C ASP A 318 12.34 -14.23 6.61
N PHE A 319 11.72 -14.70 7.71
CA PHE A 319 12.33 -14.67 9.05
C PHE A 319 13.53 -15.61 9.19
N MET A 320 13.43 -16.86 8.72
CA MET A 320 14.54 -17.81 8.75
C MET A 320 15.74 -17.30 7.93
N ASP A 321 15.50 -16.69 6.76
CA ASP A 321 16.55 -16.07 5.94
C ASP A 321 17.26 -14.92 6.68
N VAL A 322 16.52 -14.13 7.48
CA VAL A 322 17.10 -13.10 8.34
C VAL A 322 17.94 -13.72 9.45
N LEU A 323 17.45 -14.78 10.10
CA LEU A 323 18.19 -15.48 11.14
C LEU A 323 19.52 -16.01 10.60
N ASP A 324 19.49 -16.73 9.46
CA ASP A 324 20.67 -17.33 8.84
C ASP A 324 21.72 -16.28 8.44
N LYS A 325 21.29 -15.11 7.95
CA LYS A 325 22.19 -13.98 7.63
C LYS A 325 22.88 -13.39 8.86
N ASN A 326 22.28 -13.56 10.04
CA ASN A 326 22.78 -12.99 11.30
C ASN A 326 23.60 -13.99 12.12
N ILE A 327 23.64 -15.28 11.76
CA ILE A 327 24.49 -16.27 12.44
C ILE A 327 25.96 -15.87 12.30
N GLY A 328 26.65 -15.72 13.44
CA GLY A 328 28.09 -15.41 13.50
C GLY A 328 28.44 -13.94 13.20
N ARG A 329 27.45 -13.07 12.98
CA ARG A 329 27.66 -11.62 13.01
C ARG A 329 27.40 -11.13 14.42
N ASP A 330 28.30 -10.29 14.95
CA ASP A 330 27.99 -9.58 16.17
C ASP A 330 26.68 -8.82 15.96
N VAL A 331 25.68 -9.20 16.74
CA VAL A 331 24.39 -8.51 16.83
C VAL A 331 24.67 -7.24 17.62
N LEU A 332 25.55 -6.38 17.12
CA LEU A 332 25.82 -5.04 17.62
C LEU A 332 25.14 -4.04 16.69
N GLY A 333 24.56 -2.99 17.25
CA GLY A 333 24.07 -1.83 16.52
C GLY A 333 25.21 -1.08 15.82
N VAL A 334 24.92 0.11 15.29
CA VAL A 334 25.98 0.94 14.69
C VAL A 334 27.02 1.28 15.78
N PRO A 335 28.30 0.90 15.62
CA PRO A 335 29.30 1.14 16.65
C PRO A 335 29.56 2.64 16.79
N THR A 336 29.63 3.12 18.03
CA THR A 336 29.79 4.56 18.34
C THR A 336 31.23 5.03 18.21
N GLY A 337 32.18 4.10 18.30
CA GLY A 337 33.62 4.40 18.42
C GLY A 337 34.06 4.63 19.87
N PHE A 338 33.18 4.37 20.83
CA PHE A 338 33.42 4.42 22.26
C PHE A 338 33.08 3.05 22.85
N GLU A 339 34.07 2.38 23.44
CA GLU A 339 33.95 0.97 23.85
C GLU A 339 32.98 0.81 25.03
N LEU A 340 33.00 1.72 26.00
CA LEU A 340 32.09 1.64 27.15
C LEU A 340 30.66 2.01 26.75
N MET A 341 30.49 2.97 25.84
CA MET A 341 29.17 3.29 25.26
C MET A 341 28.60 2.13 24.46
N ASP A 342 29.42 1.49 23.63
CA ASP A 342 29.02 0.34 22.83
C ASP A 342 28.70 -0.87 23.73
N ALA A 343 29.45 -1.08 24.82
CA ALA A 343 29.17 -2.13 25.80
C ALA A 343 27.90 -1.87 26.62
N ALA A 344 27.59 -0.60 26.93
CA ALA A 344 26.42 -0.24 27.72
C ALA A 344 25.11 -0.29 26.94
N MET A 345 25.14 -0.15 25.61
CA MET A 345 23.94 -0.04 24.76
C MET A 345 23.88 -1.06 23.62
N ASN A 346 24.89 -1.93 23.49
CA ASN A 346 25.10 -2.81 22.34
C ASN A 346 25.14 -2.05 21.01
N GLY A 347 25.80 -0.90 20.99
CA GLY A 347 25.85 0.04 19.85
C GLY A 347 24.55 0.85 19.67
N ILE A 348 24.43 1.58 18.56
CA ILE A 348 23.25 2.41 18.27
C ILE A 348 22.21 1.62 17.51
N ARG A 349 21.00 1.51 18.08
CA ARG A 349 19.82 0.88 17.50
C ARG A 349 18.57 1.70 17.73
N GLY A 350 17.66 1.64 16.77
CA GLY A 350 16.39 2.34 16.87
C GLY A 350 16.56 3.83 17.14
N ILE A 351 15.80 4.40 18.07
CA ILE A 351 15.80 5.85 18.37
C ILE A 351 16.55 6.12 19.67
N ASN A 352 17.67 6.84 19.58
CA ASN A 352 18.51 7.18 20.73
C ASN A 352 18.50 8.69 20.92
N ILE A 353 18.08 9.15 22.10
CA ILE A 353 17.89 10.58 22.37
C ILE A 353 18.91 11.04 23.41
N MET A 354 19.73 12.04 23.05
CA MET A 354 20.67 12.69 23.97
C MET A 354 20.13 14.02 24.46
N GLY A 355 19.87 14.08 25.76
CA GLY A 355 19.56 15.27 26.52
C GLY A 355 20.83 15.91 27.10
N GLY A 356 20.74 17.20 27.37
CA GLY A 356 21.79 17.95 28.08
C GLY A 356 21.53 19.44 28.02
N GLN A 357 22.20 20.19 28.88
CA GLN A 357 22.13 21.66 28.87
C GLN A 357 22.63 22.26 27.55
N PRO A 358 22.18 23.48 27.19
CA PRO A 358 22.86 24.26 26.15
C PRO A 358 24.36 24.33 26.44
N LYS A 359 25.19 24.22 25.39
CA LYS A 359 26.67 24.20 25.48
C LYS A 359 27.32 22.99 26.18
N ALA A 360 26.57 21.99 26.64
CA ALA A 360 27.13 20.78 27.26
C ALA A 360 27.99 19.90 26.33
N GLY A 361 28.03 20.18 25.02
CA GLY A 361 28.85 19.45 24.06
C GLY A 361 28.11 18.39 23.22
N LYS A 362 26.78 18.28 23.33
CA LYS A 362 25.94 17.28 22.62
C LYS A 362 26.22 17.17 21.13
N SER A 363 26.17 18.29 20.39
CA SER A 363 26.45 18.32 18.95
C SER A 363 27.87 17.82 18.65
N CYS A 364 28.86 18.22 19.44
CA CYS A 364 30.25 17.80 19.26
C CYS A 364 30.41 16.29 19.46
N PHE A 365 29.69 15.73 20.44
CA PHE A 365 29.69 14.30 20.74
C PHE A 365 29.08 13.50 19.58
N PHE A 366 27.88 13.86 19.12
CA PHE A 366 27.24 13.18 17.98
C PHE A 366 27.95 13.42 16.66
N MET A 367 28.60 14.57 16.45
CA MET A 367 29.48 14.78 15.29
C MET A 367 30.64 13.77 15.30
N GLN A 368 31.25 13.49 16.45
CA GLN A 368 32.31 12.48 16.55
C GLN A 368 31.79 11.07 16.26
N VAL A 369 30.70 10.66 16.92
CA VAL A 369 30.08 9.34 16.73
C VAL A 369 29.70 9.12 15.26
N SER A 370 28.99 10.08 14.67
CA SER A 370 28.48 9.98 13.30
C SER A 370 29.59 9.99 12.24
N THR A 371 30.65 10.77 12.45
CA THR A 371 31.79 10.77 11.52
C THR A 371 32.67 9.54 11.68
N GLU A 372 32.78 8.97 12.87
CA GLU A 372 33.48 7.69 13.08
C GLU A 372 32.71 6.52 12.46
N ALA A 373 31.38 6.49 12.61
CA ALA A 373 30.52 5.52 11.92
C ALA A 373 30.70 5.60 10.38
N ALA A 374 30.69 6.82 9.83
CA ALA A 374 30.92 7.03 8.40
C ALA A 374 32.31 6.57 7.93
N ARG A 375 33.36 6.78 8.73
CA ARG A 375 34.72 6.27 8.42
C ARG A 375 34.79 4.75 8.37
N ARG A 376 33.94 4.08 9.14
CA ARG A 376 33.78 2.62 9.13
C ARG A 376 32.86 2.11 8.00
N GLY A 377 32.43 2.99 7.10
CA GLY A 377 31.61 2.65 5.94
C GLY A 377 30.10 2.63 6.20
N MET A 378 29.63 3.13 7.35
CA MET A 378 28.18 3.27 7.60
C MET A 378 27.63 4.51 6.88
N PRO A 379 26.55 4.39 6.08
CA PRO A 379 25.84 5.55 5.54
C PRO A 379 25.25 6.39 6.68
N VAL A 380 25.52 7.69 6.67
CA VAL A 380 25.14 8.63 7.72
C VAL A 380 24.56 9.90 7.11
N ILE A 381 23.38 10.30 7.57
CA ILE A 381 22.78 11.59 7.26
C ILE A 381 22.70 12.42 8.54
N TYR A 382 23.37 13.56 8.55
CA TYR A 382 23.35 14.53 9.65
C TYR A 382 22.47 15.71 9.28
N TYR A 383 21.30 15.81 9.90
CA TYR A 383 20.42 16.97 9.80
C TYR A 383 20.83 18.00 10.84
N ASP A 384 21.36 19.13 10.38
CA ASP A 384 21.81 20.22 11.22
C ASP A 384 21.09 21.52 10.84
N PHE A 385 20.36 22.09 11.79
CA PHE A 385 19.61 23.34 11.56
C PHE A 385 20.23 24.55 12.26
N GLU A 386 21.39 24.38 12.89
CA GLU A 386 22.03 25.38 13.75
C GLU A 386 23.48 25.70 13.39
N ASN A 387 24.34 24.69 13.22
CA ASN A 387 25.79 24.87 13.15
C ASN A 387 26.29 25.24 11.75
N GLY A 388 25.61 24.76 10.71
CA GLY A 388 26.06 24.79 9.33
C GLY A 388 27.04 23.66 8.99
N ARG A 389 27.01 23.25 7.72
CA ARG A 389 27.84 22.17 7.16
C ARG A 389 29.33 22.40 7.34
N GLU A 390 29.81 23.62 7.12
CA GLU A 390 31.24 23.97 7.21
C GLU A 390 31.79 23.75 8.62
N LYS A 391 31.03 24.10 9.65
CA LYS A 391 31.43 23.92 11.04
C LYS A 391 31.56 22.44 11.40
N ILE A 392 30.66 21.60 10.88
CA ILE A 392 30.74 20.15 11.06
C ILE A 392 32.02 19.61 10.44
N TYR A 393 32.29 19.94 9.18
CA TYR A 393 33.46 19.47 8.47
C TYR A 393 34.78 20.00 9.04
N MET A 394 34.81 21.26 9.45
CA MET A 394 35.99 21.88 10.06
C MET A 394 36.36 21.19 11.37
N ARG A 395 35.39 20.95 12.26
CA ARG A 395 35.66 20.25 13.53
C ARG A 395 36.10 18.80 13.31
N THR A 396 35.51 18.10 12.34
CA THR A 396 35.97 16.76 11.96
C THR A 396 37.42 16.80 11.45
N LEU A 397 37.76 17.80 10.62
CA LEU A 397 39.11 18.00 10.13
C LEU A 397 40.10 18.29 11.27
N CYS A 398 39.75 19.18 12.21
CA CYS A 398 40.57 19.46 13.39
C CYS A 398 40.84 18.19 14.22
N ARG A 399 39.78 17.41 14.48
CA ARG A 399 39.83 16.17 15.26
C ARG A 399 40.77 15.13 14.63
N LEU A 400 40.61 14.91 13.32
CA LEU A 400 41.37 13.87 12.60
C LEU A 400 42.82 14.30 12.29
N SER A 401 43.06 15.58 11.99
CA SER A 401 44.42 16.08 11.67
C SER A 401 45.25 16.41 12.91
N ARG A 402 44.62 16.49 14.09
CA ARG A 402 45.21 16.99 15.33
C ARG A 402 45.79 18.40 15.15
N LEU A 403 45.03 19.26 14.47
CA LEU A 403 45.36 20.67 14.25
C LEU A 403 44.20 21.54 14.74
N SER A 404 44.53 22.65 15.41
CA SER A 404 43.53 23.64 15.78
C SER A 404 43.05 24.39 14.53
N GLU A 405 41.88 25.02 14.63
CA GLU A 405 41.33 25.84 13.54
C GLU A 405 42.27 26.99 13.16
N GLU A 406 42.98 27.56 14.15
CA GLU A 406 44.00 28.59 13.91
C GLU A 406 45.19 28.01 13.12
N GLN A 407 45.67 26.82 13.50
CA GLN A 407 46.77 26.16 12.79
C GLN A 407 46.39 25.82 11.34
N LEU A 408 45.16 25.35 11.10
CA LEU A 408 44.67 25.05 9.75
C LEU A 408 44.60 26.26 8.82
N ARG A 409 44.52 27.47 9.38
CA ARG A 409 44.51 28.74 8.61
C ARG A 409 45.91 29.27 8.31
N ARG A 410 46.96 28.77 8.98
CA ARG A 410 48.33 29.24 8.76
C ARG A 410 48.86 28.72 7.42
N PRO A 411 49.56 29.55 6.64
CA PRO A 411 50.16 29.13 5.37
C PRO A 411 51.31 28.12 5.55
N ASP A 412 52.07 28.26 6.65
CA ASP A 412 53.28 27.48 6.91
C ASP A 412 53.05 26.50 8.08
N LEU A 413 52.71 25.26 7.74
CA LEU A 413 52.66 24.15 8.68
C LEU A 413 54.00 23.39 8.71
N PRO A 414 54.44 22.89 9.88
CA PRO A 414 55.55 21.94 9.94
C PRO A 414 55.32 20.75 9.01
N ALA A 415 56.39 20.19 8.42
CA ALA A 415 56.28 19.13 7.41
C ALA A 415 55.43 17.94 7.89
N GLU A 416 55.61 17.49 9.14
CA GLU A 416 54.82 16.41 9.73
C GLU A 416 53.32 16.77 9.84
N ALA A 417 53.01 18.00 10.26
CA ALA A 417 51.63 18.48 10.36
C ALA A 417 50.96 18.61 8.99
N ALA A 418 51.71 19.06 7.98
CA ALA A 418 51.25 19.14 6.59
C ALA A 418 50.99 17.74 6.02
N GLU A 419 51.84 16.76 6.33
CA GLU A 419 51.65 15.37 5.93
C GLU A 419 50.40 14.75 6.57
N ARG A 420 50.21 14.93 7.89
CA ARG A 420 48.98 14.50 8.57
C ARG A 420 47.74 15.13 7.95
N LEU A 421 47.76 16.44 7.69
CA LEU A 421 46.65 17.14 7.04
C LEU A 421 46.36 16.58 5.64
N SER A 422 47.39 16.26 4.86
CA SER A 422 47.22 15.64 3.54
C SER A 422 46.50 14.30 3.64
N ARG A 423 46.96 13.41 4.55
CA ARG A 423 46.29 12.12 4.81
C ARG A 423 44.86 12.30 5.28
N THR A 424 44.60 13.25 6.19
CA THR A 424 43.25 13.55 6.65
C THR A 424 42.34 14.06 5.53
N ARG A 425 42.86 14.84 4.57
CA ARG A 425 42.07 15.27 3.41
C ARG A 425 41.67 14.10 2.52
N GLU A 426 42.51 13.08 2.40
CA GLU A 426 42.17 11.83 1.70
C GLU A 426 41.11 11.03 2.46
N ASP A 427 41.26 10.87 3.79
CA ASP A 427 40.25 10.28 4.67
C ASP A 427 38.90 11.02 4.59
N MET A 428 38.91 12.34 4.45
CA MET A 428 37.70 13.14 4.29
C MET A 428 36.98 12.84 2.97
N LYS A 429 37.72 12.55 1.89
CA LYS A 429 37.11 12.15 0.61
C LYS A 429 36.39 10.81 0.71
N SER A 430 36.97 9.83 1.44
CA SER A 430 36.30 8.55 1.67
C SER A 430 35.09 8.71 2.60
N LEU A 431 35.23 9.51 3.67
CA LEU A 431 34.14 9.87 4.57
C LEU A 431 32.95 10.50 3.80
N PHE A 432 33.20 11.41 2.87
CA PHE A 432 32.14 12.04 2.07
C PHE A 432 31.40 11.08 1.14
N LYS A 433 31.83 9.83 0.95
CA LYS A 433 31.00 8.82 0.27
C LYS A 433 29.83 8.38 1.15
N PHE A 434 30.07 8.32 2.46
CA PHE A 434 29.14 7.78 3.45
C PHE A 434 28.47 8.84 4.32
N PHE A 435 29.00 10.05 4.41
CA PHE A 435 28.46 11.12 5.27
C PHE A 435 27.80 12.23 4.45
N ARG A 436 26.54 12.56 4.77
CA ARG A 436 25.79 13.69 4.18
C ARG A 436 25.37 14.65 5.28
N VAL A 437 25.53 15.95 5.05
CA VAL A 437 24.99 16.99 5.95
C VAL A 437 23.88 17.76 5.25
N VAL A 438 22.70 17.74 5.85
CA VAL A 438 21.50 18.43 5.36
C VAL A 438 21.22 19.61 6.28
N THR A 439 21.11 20.80 5.70
CA THR A 439 20.85 22.06 6.42
C THR A 439 19.58 22.78 5.95
N ASP A 440 18.80 22.14 5.07
CA ASP A 440 17.57 22.72 4.53
C ASP A 440 16.43 22.63 5.55
N ARG A 441 15.86 23.78 5.89
CA ARG A 441 14.75 23.89 6.86
C ARG A 441 13.39 23.48 6.28
N LYS A 442 13.29 23.20 4.98
CA LYS A 442 12.09 22.67 4.31
C LYS A 442 12.00 21.14 4.35
N LEU A 443 12.49 20.52 5.43
CA LEU A 443 12.45 19.07 5.58
C LEU A 443 10.99 18.59 5.76
N SER A 444 10.59 17.57 5.02
CA SER A 444 9.35 16.82 5.26
C SER A 444 9.68 15.35 5.50
N PRO A 445 8.77 14.57 6.11
CA PRO A 445 8.95 13.13 6.30
C PRO A 445 9.26 12.39 4.99
N ASP A 446 8.58 12.72 3.90
CA ASP A 446 8.81 12.11 2.59
C ASP A 446 10.18 12.46 2.00
N VAL A 447 10.67 13.68 2.24
CA VAL A 447 12.01 14.09 1.84
C VAL A 447 13.06 13.30 2.63
N MET A 448 12.86 13.11 3.94
CA MET A 448 13.75 12.28 4.76
C MET A 448 13.80 10.84 4.26
N ARG A 449 12.64 10.20 4.00
CA ARG A 449 12.54 8.84 3.45
C ARG A 449 13.34 8.68 2.14
N ARG A 450 13.17 9.62 1.22
CA ARG A 450 13.88 9.61 -0.08
C ARG A 450 15.38 9.83 0.07
N GLN A 451 15.81 10.70 0.98
CA GLN A 451 17.23 10.94 1.23
C GLN A 451 17.92 9.69 1.82
N ILE A 452 17.23 8.98 2.71
CA ILE A 452 17.69 7.69 3.26
C ILE A 452 17.78 6.64 2.14
N GLU A 453 16.74 6.49 1.32
CA GLU A 453 16.77 5.57 0.17
C GLU A 453 17.93 5.87 -0.78
N PHE A 454 18.16 7.15 -1.06
CA PHE A 454 19.23 7.58 -1.96
C PHE A 454 20.61 7.23 -1.43
N ILE A 455 20.93 7.54 -0.16
CA ILE A 455 22.26 7.24 0.39
C ILE A 455 22.50 5.73 0.48
N LYS A 456 21.47 4.94 0.82
CA LYS A 456 21.55 3.48 0.84
C LYS A 456 21.81 2.90 -0.54
N HIS A 457 21.12 3.40 -1.55
CA HIS A 457 21.33 3.00 -2.94
C HIS A 457 22.73 3.38 -3.44
N GLU A 458 23.21 4.60 -3.18
CA GLU A 458 24.56 5.04 -3.56
C GLU A 458 25.66 4.20 -2.91
N THR A 459 25.49 3.85 -1.64
CA THR A 459 26.47 3.09 -0.85
C THR A 459 26.32 1.57 -0.97
N ARG A 460 25.19 1.11 -1.53
CA ARG A 460 24.80 -0.31 -1.64
C ARG A 460 24.74 -1.00 -0.27
N LEU A 461 24.21 -0.29 0.72
CA LEU A 461 24.08 -0.77 2.10
C LEU A 461 22.65 -0.58 2.57
N ASP A 462 22.12 -1.58 3.26
CA ASP A 462 20.75 -1.57 3.76
C ASP A 462 20.58 -0.82 5.08
N GLN A 463 21.67 -0.47 5.76
CA GLN A 463 21.66 0.26 7.03
C GLN A 463 22.02 1.73 6.83
N CYS A 464 21.47 2.61 7.67
CA CYS A 464 21.81 4.03 7.70
C CYS A 464 21.63 4.58 9.12
N LEU A 465 22.54 5.46 9.52
CA LEU A 465 22.46 6.25 10.74
C LEU A 465 21.94 7.65 10.40
N VAL A 466 20.90 8.10 11.08
CA VAL A 466 20.32 9.43 10.91
C VAL A 466 20.54 10.24 12.18
N VAL A 467 21.17 11.40 12.07
CA VAL A 467 21.42 12.30 13.20
C VAL A 467 20.55 13.54 13.06
N ILE A 468 19.84 13.91 14.13
CA ILE A 468 18.97 15.09 14.20
C ILE A 468 19.51 16.07 15.25
N ASP A 469 20.05 17.20 14.79
CA ASP A 469 20.56 18.30 15.62
C ASP A 469 19.79 19.59 15.33
N SER A 470 18.68 19.87 16.03
CA SER A 470 18.09 19.16 17.17
C SER A 470 16.57 19.00 16.99
N LEU A 471 15.94 18.11 17.77
CA LEU A 471 14.51 17.77 17.70
C LEU A 471 13.61 19.03 17.70
N HIS A 472 13.96 20.02 18.52
CA HIS A 472 13.23 21.28 18.71
C HIS A 472 13.30 22.23 17.51
N LYS A 473 14.14 21.94 16.52
CA LYS A 473 14.37 22.76 15.32
C LYS A 473 13.83 22.12 14.04
N LEU A 474 13.17 20.98 14.16
CA LEU A 474 12.43 20.39 13.06
C LEU A 474 11.29 21.32 12.63
N PRO A 475 10.87 21.26 11.36
CA PRO A 475 9.76 22.07 10.88
C PRO A 475 8.44 21.56 11.45
N PHE A 476 7.63 22.47 11.99
CA PHE A 476 6.31 22.19 12.56
C PHE A 476 5.24 22.97 11.79
N LYS A 477 4.04 22.39 11.66
CA LYS A 477 2.90 23.05 10.98
C LYS A 477 2.50 24.35 11.67
N ASN A 478 2.45 24.33 13.01
CA ASN A 478 2.16 25.49 13.85
C ASN A 478 3.19 25.63 14.98
N LEU A 479 3.79 26.82 15.14
CA LEU A 479 4.75 27.08 16.22
C LEU A 479 4.12 27.09 17.62
N SER A 480 2.81 27.33 17.73
CA SER A 480 2.04 27.28 18.98
C SER A 480 1.83 25.85 19.50
N GLU A 481 2.03 24.84 18.66
CA GLU A 481 1.80 23.42 18.95
C GLU A 481 3.12 22.65 18.93
N ARG A 482 4.23 23.28 19.34
CA ARG A 482 5.58 22.68 19.28
C ARG A 482 5.65 21.30 19.93
N ARG A 483 5.02 21.12 21.10
CA ARG A 483 4.96 19.83 21.79
C ARG A 483 4.31 18.76 20.91
N THR A 484 3.11 19.02 20.40
CA THR A 484 2.40 18.12 19.48
C THR A 484 3.20 17.83 18.22
N GLY A 485 3.94 18.82 17.72
CA GLY A 485 4.82 18.66 16.56
C GLY A 485 6.05 17.79 16.85
N ILE A 486 6.63 17.86 18.05
CA ILE A 486 7.71 16.96 18.48
C ILE A 486 7.19 15.52 18.57
N ASP A 487 6.03 15.33 19.18
CA ASP A 487 5.35 14.03 19.29
C ASP A 487 5.06 13.44 17.89
N GLU A 488 4.58 14.27 16.94
CA GLU A 488 4.38 13.88 15.54
C GLU A 488 5.69 13.41 14.90
N TRP A 489 6.80 14.16 15.08
CA TRP A 489 8.10 13.80 14.53
C TRP A 489 8.69 12.52 15.12
N LEU A 490 8.50 12.25 16.41
CA LEU A 490 8.95 11.00 17.03
C LEU A 490 8.23 9.78 16.43
N ARG A 491 6.90 9.86 16.25
CA ARG A 491 6.12 8.79 15.60
C ARG A 491 6.50 8.60 14.13
N ILE A 492 6.80 9.69 13.44
CA ILE A 492 7.34 9.63 12.07
C ILE A 492 8.71 8.91 12.06
N MET A 493 9.59 9.22 13.02
CA MET A 493 10.89 8.53 13.13
C MET A 493 10.72 7.04 13.44
N GLU A 494 9.75 6.65 14.26
CA GLU A 494 9.41 5.24 14.51
C GLU A 494 8.97 4.53 13.22
N SER A 495 8.05 5.15 12.47
CA SER A 495 7.61 4.63 11.16
C SER A 495 8.79 4.52 10.19
N ILE A 496 9.67 5.52 10.08
CA ILE A 496 10.85 5.47 9.19
C ILE A 496 11.85 4.41 9.66
N ARG A 497 12.08 4.27 10.98
CA ARG A 497 12.93 3.22 11.56
C ARG A 497 12.43 1.84 11.15
N ASP A 498 11.12 1.60 11.27
CA ASP A 498 10.53 0.28 11.04
C ASP A 498 10.41 -0.04 9.53
N GLU A 499 10.04 0.95 8.72
CA GLU A 499 9.93 0.83 7.26
C GLU A 499 11.29 0.64 6.58
N GLN A 500 12.30 1.39 7.02
CA GLN A 500 13.59 1.47 6.36
C GLN A 500 14.73 0.89 7.20
N HIS A 501 14.51 0.27 8.37
CA HIS A 501 15.58 -0.32 9.20
C HIS A 501 16.78 0.63 9.46
N VAL A 502 16.49 1.88 9.81
CA VAL A 502 17.51 2.90 10.12
C VAL A 502 17.64 3.12 11.62
N SER A 503 18.77 3.66 12.07
CA SER A 503 18.95 4.08 13.48
C SER A 503 19.03 5.60 13.58
N PHE A 504 18.45 6.17 14.63
CA PHE A 504 18.41 7.60 14.90
C PHE A 504 19.24 7.99 16.12
N LEU A 505 20.01 9.06 15.98
CA LEU A 505 20.62 9.82 17.06
C LEU A 505 19.98 11.20 17.10
N VAL A 506 19.27 11.53 18.17
CA VAL A 506 18.47 12.76 18.25
C VAL A 506 18.93 13.61 19.42
N ILE A 507 19.22 14.89 19.18
CA ILE A 507 19.55 15.84 20.24
C ILE A 507 18.26 16.47 20.77
N SER A 508 18.09 16.40 22.08
CA SER A 508 17.02 17.06 22.82
C SER A 508 17.58 18.04 23.85
N GLU A 509 16.85 19.12 24.10
CA GLU A 509 17.13 20.06 25.18
C GLU A 509 16.51 19.56 26.49
N LEU A 510 17.16 19.83 27.63
CA LEU A 510 16.57 19.57 28.94
C LEU A 510 15.68 20.74 29.39
N SER A 511 14.68 20.43 30.21
CA SER A 511 13.89 21.45 30.89
C SER A 511 14.72 22.15 31.96
N ARG A 512 14.50 23.46 32.16
CA ARG A 512 15.06 24.20 33.29
C ARG A 512 14.21 23.87 34.52
N ALA A 513 14.58 22.87 35.31
CA ALA A 513 13.95 22.66 36.62
C ALA A 513 14.20 23.90 37.52
N GLY A 514 13.20 24.29 38.33
CA GLY A 514 13.28 25.39 39.30
C GLY A 514 14.34 25.19 40.40
N GLU A 515 14.46 26.16 41.33
CA GLU A 515 15.56 26.37 42.29
C GLU A 515 16.23 25.06 42.78
N GLY A 516 17.47 24.84 42.32
CA GLY A 516 18.23 23.58 42.48
C GLY A 516 18.82 22.99 41.18
N GLY A 517 18.86 23.79 40.10
CA GLY A 517 19.12 23.40 38.71
C GLY A 517 20.25 22.41 38.44
N TYR A 518 20.03 21.53 37.45
CA TYR A 518 20.93 20.59 36.76
C TYR A 518 21.97 19.77 37.56
N ASN A 519 22.05 19.92 38.88
CA ASN A 519 22.92 19.21 39.81
C ASN A 519 22.20 18.01 40.46
N ARG A 520 20.94 17.75 40.09
CA ARG A 520 20.23 16.52 40.47
C ARG A 520 20.75 15.37 39.61
N MET A 521 20.71 14.16 40.17
CA MET A 521 20.95 12.92 39.43
C MET A 521 20.03 12.90 38.19
N PRO A 522 20.56 12.71 36.97
CA PRO A 522 19.76 12.79 35.75
C PRO A 522 18.65 11.72 35.74
N ASP A 523 17.45 12.14 35.40
CA ASP A 523 16.28 11.27 35.25
C ASP A 523 15.53 11.56 33.95
N LEU A 524 14.59 10.69 33.58
CA LEU A 524 13.72 10.89 32.42
C LEU A 524 12.92 12.21 32.48
N GLY A 525 12.55 12.65 33.68
CA GLY A 525 11.85 13.92 33.91
C GLY A 525 12.64 15.18 33.53
N SER A 526 13.94 15.03 33.26
CA SER A 526 14.82 16.12 32.87
C SER A 526 14.63 16.58 31.42
N PHE A 527 14.06 15.74 30.53
CA PHE A 527 13.81 16.11 29.13
C PHE A 527 12.73 17.20 29.02
N LYS A 528 12.94 18.15 28.10
CA LYS A 528 11.93 19.17 27.82
C LYS A 528 10.80 18.58 26.98
N GLU A 529 9.55 18.91 27.32
CA GLU A 529 8.37 18.46 26.57
C GLU A 529 8.30 16.91 26.47
N SER A 530 8.72 16.20 27.52
CA SER A 530 9.14 14.79 27.56
C SER A 530 8.09 13.69 27.39
N GLY A 531 6.84 14.02 27.06
CA GLY A 531 5.72 13.06 27.10
C GLY A 531 5.95 11.81 26.24
N ASP A 532 6.22 11.98 24.95
CA ASP A 532 6.38 10.85 24.02
C ASP A 532 7.84 10.39 23.89
N ILE A 533 8.82 11.17 24.38
CA ILE A 533 10.25 10.77 24.40
C ILE A 533 10.45 9.49 25.24
N GLU A 534 9.76 9.36 26.37
CA GLU A 534 9.84 8.19 27.25
C GLU A 534 9.37 6.91 26.55
N TYR A 535 8.31 7.00 25.75
CA TYR A 535 7.73 5.85 25.08
C TYR A 535 8.42 5.53 23.75
N SER A 536 8.90 6.53 23.01
CA SER A 536 9.45 6.34 21.67
C SER A 536 10.96 6.11 21.61
N ALA A 537 11.72 6.59 22.59
CA ALA A 537 13.16 6.35 22.62
C ALA A 537 13.47 4.90 23.02
N ASP A 538 14.32 4.23 22.24
CA ASP A 538 14.90 2.94 22.61
C ASP A 538 15.99 3.14 23.69
N ASN A 539 16.75 4.24 23.60
CA ASN A 539 17.67 4.71 24.63
C ASN A 539 17.54 6.22 24.88
N ALA A 540 17.44 6.63 26.14
CA ALA A 540 17.50 8.02 26.56
C ALA A 540 18.78 8.27 27.37
N ILE A 541 19.62 9.19 26.89
CA ILE A 541 20.95 9.44 27.42
C ILE A 541 21.07 10.91 27.83
N ILE A 542 21.73 11.22 28.93
CA ILE A 542 21.99 12.59 29.37
C ILE A 542 23.50 12.84 29.45
N LEU A 543 23.95 13.88 28.74
CA LEU A 543 25.31 14.41 28.84
C LEU A 543 25.33 15.53 29.88
N GLN A 544 25.90 15.23 31.05
CA GLN A 544 25.96 16.16 32.19
C GLN A 544 27.39 16.70 32.36
N PRO A 545 27.63 18.01 32.16
CA PRO A 545 28.94 18.60 32.39
C PRO A 545 29.26 18.67 33.88
N ALA A 546 30.46 18.26 34.29
CA ALA A 546 30.98 18.43 35.65
C ALA A 546 31.80 19.73 35.83
N TRP A 547 31.77 20.62 34.84
CA TRP A 547 32.50 21.89 34.77
C TRP A 547 31.56 23.07 34.55
N ASP A 548 32.00 24.28 34.90
CA ASP A 548 31.20 25.49 34.73
C ASP A 548 31.09 25.91 33.25
N LEU A 549 29.86 25.84 32.72
CA LEU A 549 29.53 26.20 31.34
C LEU A 549 29.73 27.70 31.04
N LEU A 550 29.81 28.54 32.07
CA LEU A 550 29.94 29.99 31.94
C LEU A 550 31.37 30.49 32.16
N ASP A 551 32.31 29.64 32.56
CA ASP A 551 33.71 30.02 32.73
C ASP A 551 34.41 30.19 31.36
N PRO A 552 34.79 31.43 30.96
CA PRO A 552 35.43 31.68 29.67
C PRO A 552 36.91 31.27 29.63
N LEU A 553 37.53 30.92 30.77
CA LEU A 553 38.98 30.76 30.91
C LEU A 553 39.42 29.44 31.55
N SER A 554 38.57 28.42 31.59
CA SER A 554 38.86 27.21 32.38
C SER A 554 40.13 26.47 31.89
N THR A 555 41.20 26.60 32.68
CA THR A 555 42.42 25.77 32.66
C THR A 555 42.16 24.36 33.20
N THR A 556 40.91 24.04 33.53
CA THR A 556 40.41 22.75 34.01
C THR A 556 39.93 21.86 32.87
N VAL A 557 40.11 20.54 33.07
CA VAL A 557 39.67 19.48 32.16
C VAL A 557 38.15 19.54 32.02
N ARG A 558 37.66 19.70 30.79
CA ARG A 558 36.21 19.72 30.49
C ARG A 558 35.68 18.29 30.44
N GLU A 559 35.26 17.80 31.59
CA GLU A 559 34.77 16.43 31.78
C GLU A 559 33.24 16.41 31.92
N SER A 560 32.59 15.54 31.14
CA SER A 560 31.14 15.37 31.15
C SER A 560 30.80 13.91 31.39
N GLY A 561 29.93 13.63 32.37
CA GLY A 561 29.40 12.29 32.60
C GLY A 561 28.28 11.97 31.62
N LEU A 562 28.31 10.78 31.01
CA LEU A 562 27.23 10.27 30.18
C LEU A 562 26.38 9.27 30.97
N TRP A 563 25.08 9.53 31.05
CA TRP A 563 24.14 8.72 31.82
C TRP A 563 23.09 8.11 30.90
N LEU A 564 22.93 6.79 30.93
CA LEU A 564 21.78 6.12 30.38
C LEU A 564 20.65 6.23 31.41
N VAL A 565 19.63 7.03 31.14
CA VAL A 565 18.53 7.25 32.10
C VAL A 565 17.33 6.35 31.82
N ALA A 566 17.19 5.87 30.60
CA ALA A 566 16.23 4.85 30.22
C ALA A 566 16.71 4.05 29.02
N SER A 567 16.38 2.77 28.98
CA SER A 567 16.60 1.91 27.83
C SER A 567 15.55 0.80 27.83
N ARG A 568 15.16 0.36 26.63
CA ARG A 568 14.28 -0.81 26.46
C ARG A 568 15.02 -2.14 26.65
N GLU A 569 16.33 -2.16 26.41
CA GLU A 569 17.14 -3.39 26.39
C GLU A 569 18.20 -3.44 27.49
N SER A 570 18.63 -2.29 28.01
CA SER A 570 19.77 -2.18 28.94
C SER A 570 19.37 -1.56 30.29
N SER A 571 20.19 -1.80 31.32
CA SER A 571 19.94 -1.21 32.64
C SER A 571 20.39 0.26 32.69
N PRO A 572 19.56 1.20 33.17
CA PRO A 572 19.96 2.59 33.36
C PRO A 572 21.13 2.74 34.35
N GLY A 573 21.98 3.74 34.13
CA GLY A 573 23.15 4.02 34.95
C GLY A 573 24.14 4.98 34.29
N LYS A 574 25.22 5.31 35.00
CA LYS A 574 26.33 6.08 34.42
C LYS A 574 27.12 5.15 33.48
N ILE A 575 27.29 5.57 32.23
CA ILE A 575 28.06 4.81 31.22
C ILE A 575 29.55 5.04 31.46
N ALA A 576 29.99 6.29 31.34
CA ALA A 576 31.39 6.68 31.38
C ALA A 576 31.54 8.19 31.55
N ASP A 577 32.76 8.65 31.84
CA ASP A 577 33.13 10.05 31.79
C ASP A 577 33.82 10.37 30.46
N TYR A 578 33.48 11.51 29.86
CA TYR A 578 34.00 11.93 28.56
C TYR A 578 34.70 13.27 28.69
N VAL A 579 35.99 13.29 28.34
CA VAL A 579 36.80 14.50 28.38
C VAL A 579 36.88 15.13 26.99
N LEU A 580 36.49 16.41 26.90
CA LEU A 580 36.63 17.18 25.66
C LEU A 580 38.11 17.58 25.45
N ASP A 581 38.69 17.03 24.40
CA ASP A 581 40.02 17.33 23.89
C ASP A 581 39.98 18.61 23.02
N PHE A 582 40.08 19.76 23.69
CA PHE A 582 40.16 21.08 23.07
C PHE A 582 41.64 21.45 22.84
N PRO A 583 42.03 22.03 21.68
CA PRO A 583 41.20 22.65 20.63
C PRO A 583 40.79 21.72 19.47
N TYR A 584 40.91 20.40 19.61
CA TYR A 584 40.66 19.44 18.53
C TYR A 584 39.19 18.99 18.42
N TRP A 585 38.35 19.37 19.37
CA TRP A 585 36.90 19.07 19.38
C TRP A 585 36.59 17.56 19.37
N GLY A 586 37.46 16.75 19.97
CA GLY A 586 37.21 15.32 20.19
C GLY A 586 36.81 15.05 21.63
N PHE A 587 36.08 13.96 21.87
CA PHE A 587 35.89 13.37 23.19
C PHE A 587 36.77 12.14 23.34
N VAL A 588 37.37 11.99 24.53
CA VAL A 588 38.10 10.81 24.96
C VAL A 588 37.32 10.17 26.09
N GLU A 589 37.01 8.88 25.94
CA GLU A 589 36.30 8.08 26.93
C GLU A 589 37.22 7.70 28.10
N LYS A 590 36.71 7.84 29.32
CA LYS A 590 37.34 7.39 30.56
C LYS A 590 36.38 6.49 31.33
N PRO A 591 36.88 5.41 31.98
CA PRO A 591 36.06 4.60 32.88
C PRO A 591 35.43 5.49 33.97
N ALA A 592 34.15 5.26 34.26
CA ALA A 592 33.51 5.90 35.40
C ALA A 592 34.24 5.49 36.69
N GLN A 593 34.71 6.47 37.46
CA GLN A 593 35.26 6.25 38.81
C GLN A 593 34.15 6.00 39.84
#